data_AF-M6WSJ7-F1
#
_entry.id   AF-M6WSJ7-F1
#
_cell.length_a   1.000
_cell.length_b   1.000
_cell.length_c   1.000
_cell.angle_alpha   90.00
_cell.angle_beta   90.00
_cell.angle_gamma   90.00
#
_symmetry.space_group_name_H-M   'P 1'
#
loop_
_entity.id
_entity.type
_entity.pdbx_description
1 polymer ?
#
loop_
_entity_poly.entity_id
_entity_poly.type
_entity_poly.pdbx_seq_one_letter_code
_entity_poly.pdbx_strand_id
1 'polypeptide(L)' 'MSDLKQTVGFSPIYYLSLCNNGYQQLVWTKPDGEIMDDPKQIFDELRKHIQIFETSISKTHLREKQA' A
#
# COMPACT_ATOMS: atom_id res chain seq x y z
N MET A 1 25.72 18.23 -1.90
CA MET A 1 24.81 17.33 -2.65
C MET A 1 24.10 16.49 -1.62
N SER A 2 23.17 17.12 -0.90
CA SER A 2 22.59 16.60 0.33
C SER A 2 21.26 17.31 0.55
N ASP A 3 20.23 16.89 -0.17
CA ASP A 3 18.87 17.33 0.11
C ASP A 3 17.97 16.10 0.11
N LEU A 4 18.05 15.35 1.21
CA LEU A 4 16.93 14.56 1.69
C LEU A 4 15.77 15.54 1.94
N LYS A 5 15.00 15.83 0.88
CA LYS A 5 13.76 16.58 1.00
C LYS A 5 12.80 15.76 1.84
N GLN A 6 12.73 16.17 3.09
CA GLN A 6 11.66 16.00 4.06
C GLN A 6 10.29 15.81 3.34
N THR A 7 9.86 14.57 3.16
CA THR A 7 8.52 14.27 2.64
C THR A 7 7.54 14.39 3.80
N VAL A 8 6.87 15.54 3.83
CA VAL A 8 5.61 15.78 4.55
C VAL A 8 4.71 14.55 4.39
N GLY A 9 4.08 14.10 5.47
CA GLY A 9 3.38 12.81 5.58
C GLY A 9 2.33 12.54 4.51
N PHE A 10 2.76 12.03 3.36
CA PHE A 10 1.88 11.43 2.38
C PHE A 10 1.63 9.98 2.80
N SER A 11 0.42 9.69 3.25
CA SER A 11 -0.04 8.29 3.29
C SER A 11 -0.09 7.80 1.86
N PRO A 12 0.62 6.71 1.51
CA PRO A 12 0.61 6.19 0.15
C PRO A 12 -0.82 5.79 -0.23
N ILE A 13 -1.30 6.33 -1.35
CA ILE A 13 -2.63 6.00 -1.90
C ILE A 13 -2.43 4.93 -2.97
N TYR A 14 -3.10 3.80 -2.80
CA TYR A 14 -3.13 2.69 -3.75
C TYR A 14 -4.50 2.65 -4.43
N TYR A 15 -4.54 2.47 -5.75
CA TYR A 15 -5.79 2.35 -6.50
C TYR A 15 -6.00 0.91 -6.96
N LEU A 16 -7.15 0.34 -6.63
CA LEU A 16 -7.63 -0.92 -7.18
C LEU A 16 -8.78 -0.61 -8.13
N SER A 17 -8.62 -0.97 -9.41
CA SER A 17 -9.58 -0.64 -10.46
C SER A 17 -9.86 -1.84 -11.36
N LEU A 18 -11.03 -1.85 -12.00
CA LEU A 18 -11.36 -2.78 -13.07
C LEU A 18 -11.13 -2.06 -14.40
N CYS A 19 -10.11 -2.46 -15.13
CA CYS A 19 -9.80 -1.90 -16.43
C CYS A 19 -10.71 -2.51 -17.50
N ASN A 20 -11.47 -1.64 -18.19
CA ASN A 20 -12.41 -2.07 -19.22
C ASN A 20 -11.72 -2.20 -20.59
N ASN A 21 -10.75 -3.10 -20.70
CA ASN A 21 -10.04 -3.42 -21.95
C ASN A 21 -10.69 -4.58 -22.73
N GLY A 22 -11.99 -4.82 -22.54
CA GLY A 22 -12.71 -5.98 -23.10
C GLY A 22 -12.59 -7.26 -22.27
N TYR A 23 -11.59 -7.36 -21.38
CA TYR A 23 -11.37 -8.52 -20.50
C TYR A 23 -11.66 -8.24 -19.01
N GLN A 24 -12.09 -7.02 -18.67
CA GLN A 24 -12.37 -6.60 -17.28
C GLN A 24 -11.24 -6.99 -16.31
N GLN A 25 -10.02 -6.56 -16.62
CA GLN A 25 -8.84 -6.95 -15.85
C GLN A 25 -8.74 -6.16 -14.54
N LEU A 26 -8.44 -6.86 -13.45
CA LEU A 26 -8.14 -6.22 -12.17
C LEU A 26 -6.75 -5.57 -12.24
N VAL A 27 -6.68 -4.29 -11.90
CA VAL A 27 -5.45 -3.50 -11.98
C VAL A 27 -5.21 -2.78 -10.66
N TRP A 28 -3.98 -2.90 -10.19
CA TRP A 28 -3.46 -2.19 -9.02
C TRP A 28 -2.45 -1.14 -9.46
N THR A 29 -2.70 0.11 -9.10
CA THR A 29 -1.75 1.22 -9.33
C THR A 29 -1.11 1.62 -8.01
N LYS A 30 0.22 1.50 -7.98
CA LYS A 30 1.05 1.90 -6.83
C LYS A 30 1.23 3.44 -6.79
N PRO A 31 1.63 4.01 -5.65
CA PRO A 31 1.82 5.46 -5.50
C PRO A 31 2.86 6.07 -6.44
N ASP A 32 3.81 5.27 -6.91
CA ASP A 32 4.84 5.66 -7.89
C ASP A 32 4.34 5.60 -9.34
N GLY A 33 3.10 5.16 -9.56
CA GLY A 33 2.50 4.99 -10.88
C GLY A 33 2.76 3.63 -11.52
N GLU A 34 3.49 2.72 -10.87
CA GLU A 34 3.65 1.35 -11.35
C GLU A 34 2.28 0.63 -11.38
N ILE A 35 2.02 -0.08 -12.47
CA ILE A 35 0.77 -0.80 -12.70
C ILE A 35 1.04 -2.29 -12.63
N MET A 36 0.23 -2.99 -11.85
CA MET A 36 0.26 -4.44 -11.69
C MET A 36 -1.13 -5.00 -12.01
N ASP A 37 -1.17 -6.06 -12.81
CA ASP A 37 -2.41 -6.59 -13.38
C ASP A 37 -2.52 -8.13 -13.27
N ASP A 38 -1.52 -8.78 -12.66
CA ASP A 38 -1.55 -10.19 -12.26
C ASP A 38 -2.31 -10.35 -10.94
N PRO A 39 -3.45 -11.07 -10.91
CA PRO A 39 -4.27 -11.20 -9.70
C PRO A 39 -3.51 -11.77 -8.50
N LYS A 40 -2.59 -12.72 -8.71
CA LYS A 40 -1.84 -13.33 -7.59
C LYS A 40 -0.93 -12.31 -6.92
N GLN A 41 -0.16 -11.58 -7.72
CA GLN A 41 0.70 -10.51 -7.20
C GLN A 41 -0.11 -9.40 -6.53
N ILE A 42 -1.28 -9.05 -7.09
CA ILE A 42 -2.21 -8.09 -6.47
C ILE A 42 -2.63 -8.55 -5.06
N PHE A 43 -3.04 -9.81 -4.91
CA PHE A 43 -3.46 -10.34 -3.61
C PHE A 43 -2.32 -10.43 -2.60
N ASP A 44 -1.13 -10.83 -3.05
CA ASP A 44 0.05 -10.94 -2.17
C ASP A 44 0.49 -9.56 -1.66
N GLU A 45 0.53 -8.55 -2.52
CA GLU A 45 0.92 -7.19 -2.11
C GLU A 45 -0.16 -6.54 -1.21
N LEU A 46 -1.45 -6.77 -1.49
CA LEU A 46 -2.54 -6.33 -0.60
C LEU A 46 -2.40 -6.91 0.81
N ARG A 47 -2.18 -8.23 0.90
CA ARG A 47 -2.00 -8.92 2.18
C ARG A 47 -0.83 -8.33 2.96
N LYS A 48 0.30 -8.12 2.29
CA LYS A 48 1.50 -7.53 2.90
C LYS A 48 1.25 -6.14 3.46
N HIS A 49 0.56 -5.27 2.70
CA HIS A 49 0.25 -3.92 3.19
C HIS A 49 -0.69 -3.92 4.39
N ILE A 50 -1.74 -4.75 4.37
CA ILE A 50 -2.66 -4.91 5.52
C ILE A 50 -1.88 -5.36 6.76
N GLN A 51 -1.00 -6.37 6.63
CA GLN A 51 -0.20 -6.88 7.74
C GLN A 51 0.72 -5.81 8.36
N ILE A 52 1.30 -4.93 7.53
CA ILE A 52 2.12 -3.81 8.02
C ILE A 52 1.28 -2.87 8.90
N PHE A 53 0.06 -2.54 8.47
CA PHE A 53 -0.85 -1.70 9.25
C PHE A 53 -1.28 -2.38 10.55
N GLU A 54 -1.73 -3.63 10.49
CA GLU A 54 -2.13 -4.41 11.69
C GLU A 54 -0.98 -4.51 12.71
N THR A 55 0.23 -4.79 12.23
CA THR A 55 1.43 -4.88 13.09
C THR A 55 1.75 -3.52 13.72
N SER A 56 1.63 -2.44 12.96
CA SER A 56 1.95 -1.09 13.45
C SER A 56 0.94 -0.63 14.51
N ILE A 57 -0.36 -0.86 14.27
CA ILE A 57 -1.43 -0.60 15.24
C ILE A 57 -1.20 -1.40 16.52
N SER A 58 -0.87 -2.70 16.39
CA SER A 58 -0.62 -3.58 17.54
C SER A 58 0.56 -3.10 18.40
N LYS A 59 1.63 -2.61 17.76
CA LYS A 59 2.79 -2.03 18.47
C LYS A 59 2.44 -0.74 19.20
N THR A 60 1.64 0.13 18.59
CA THR A 60 1.17 1.36 19.24
C THR A 60 0.32 1.05 20.48
N HIS A 61 -0.63 0.10 20.35
CA HIS A 61 -1.47 -0.34 21.48
C HIS A 61 -0.65 -0.92 22.64
N LEU A 62 0.41 -1.68 22.34
CA LEU A 62 1.30 -2.23 23.36
C LEU A 62 2.06 -1.11 24.11
N ARG A 63 2.48 -0.06 23.40
CA ARG A 63 3.17 1.10 23.97
C ARG A 63 2.25 1.91 24.89
N GLU A 64 1.00 2.12 24.50
CA GLU A 64 0.01 2.84 25.32
C GLU A 64 -0.35 2.10 26.61
N LYS A 65 -0.32 0.76 26.62
CA LYS A 65 -0.57 -0.05 27.83
C LYS A 65 0.61 -0.10 28.82
N GLN A 66 1.80 0.31 28.39
CA GLN A 66 3.02 0.29 29.21
C GLN A 66 3.41 1.68 29.75
N ALA A 67 2.69 2.73 29.34
CA ALA A 67 2.83 4.09 29.83
C ALA A 67 1.85 4.36 30.99
#